data_AF-A0A410Q0E1-F1
#
_entry.id   AF-A0A410Q0E1-F1
#
_cell.length_a   1.000
_cell.length_b   1.000
_cell.length_c   1.000
_cell.angle_alpha   90.00
_cell.angle_beta   90.00
_cell.angle_gamma   90.00
#
_symmetry.space_group_name_H-M   'P 1'
#
loop_
_entity.id
_entity.type
_entity.pdbx_description
1 polymer ?
#
loop_
_entity_poly.entity_id
_entity_poly.type
_entity_poly.pdbx_seq_one_letter_code
_entity_poly.pdbx_strand_id
1 'polypeptide(L)'
;MTISSVFSKAVSAYAEKGWKDEWKLHHQGGLTGYMPRELKGTAEVGHVIRAGEAYGWNPSVQGAKSENTILVTENGFESLTHTGNYPYLTYEISGKKVVTEDILILEEDA
;
A
#
# COMPACT_ATOMS: atom_id res chain seq x y z
N MET A 1 13.96 0.72 8.63
CA MET A 1 13.07 -0.22 7.92
C MET A 1 13.52 -0.25 6.46
N THR A 2 13.53 -1.42 5.81
CA THR A 2 13.89 -1.54 4.38
C THR A 2 12.66 -1.89 3.54
N ILE A 3 12.73 -1.65 2.23
CA ILE A 3 11.69 -2.11 1.29
C ILE A 3 11.47 -3.62 1.41
N SER A 4 12.54 -4.43 1.48
CA SER A 4 12.43 -5.87 1.67
C SER A 4 11.68 -6.25 2.95
N SER A 5 11.90 -5.54 4.06
CA SER A 5 11.18 -5.81 5.31
C SER A 5 9.68 -5.48 5.24
N VAL A 6 9.30 -4.46 4.45
CA VAL A 6 7.88 -4.13 4.19
C VAL A 6 7.26 -5.17 3.26
N PHE A 7 7.97 -5.57 2.21
CA PHE A 7 7.53 -6.61 1.28
C PHE A 7 7.25 -7.93 2.00
N SER A 8 8.16 -8.38 2.87
CA SER A 8 7.97 -9.60 3.66
C SER A 8 6.73 -9.53 4.56
N LYS A 9 6.46 -8.37 5.18
CA LYS A 9 5.23 -8.16 5.96
C LYS A 9 3.98 -8.24 5.10
N ALA A 10 4.00 -7.64 3.91
CA ALA A 10 2.89 -7.73 2.98
C ALA A 10 2.62 -9.19 2.56
N VAL A 11 3.67 -9.96 2.23
CA VAL A 11 3.56 -11.41 1.93
C VAL A 11 2.95 -12.19 3.09
N SER A 12 3.36 -11.93 4.33
CA SER A 12 2.75 -12.55 5.51
C SER A 12 1.27 -12.21 5.65
N ALA A 13 0.87 -10.96 5.40
CA ALA A 13 -0.52 -10.54 5.48
C ALA A 13 -1.43 -11.30 4.50
N TYR A 14 -0.95 -11.60 3.28
CA TYR A 14 -1.69 -12.48 2.36
C TYR A 14 -1.96 -13.85 2.95
N ALA A 15 -0.94 -14.50 3.53
CA ALA A 15 -1.09 -15.82 4.14
C ALA A 15 -2.05 -15.79 5.35
N GLU A 16 -1.94 -14.77 6.21
CA GLU A 16 -2.82 -14.57 7.36
C GLU A 16 -4.29 -14.37 6.97
N LYS A 17 -4.56 -13.80 5.79
CA LYS A 17 -5.92 -13.61 5.25
C LYS A 17 -6.42 -14.78 4.40
N GLY A 18 -5.66 -15.87 4.27
CA GLY A 18 -6.05 -17.06 3.52
C GLY A 18 -5.67 -17.04 2.03
N TRP A 19 -4.88 -16.06 1.60
CA TRP A 19 -4.53 -15.78 0.19
C TRP A 19 -3.02 -15.93 -0.08
N LYS A 20 -2.38 -16.94 0.52
CA LYS A 20 -0.91 -17.10 0.64
C LYS A 20 -0.08 -16.79 -0.61
N ASP A 21 -0.56 -17.11 -1.81
CA ASP A 21 0.20 -16.97 -3.05
C ASP A 21 -0.29 -15.83 -3.97
N GLU A 22 -1.32 -15.08 -3.59
CA GLU A 22 -1.88 -13.98 -4.41
C GLU A 22 -0.85 -12.88 -4.70
N TRP A 23 0.07 -12.61 -3.77
CA TRP A 23 1.13 -11.62 -3.96
C TRP A 23 2.05 -11.92 -5.15
N LYS A 24 2.10 -13.17 -5.63
CA LYS A 24 2.93 -13.57 -6.78
C LYS A 24 2.28 -13.18 -8.11
N LEU A 25 0.98 -12.94 -8.12
CA LEU A 25 0.20 -12.67 -9.33
C LEU A 25 0.31 -11.21 -9.78
N HIS A 26 0.85 -10.33 -8.93
CA HIS A 26 1.02 -8.92 -9.21
C HIS A 26 2.19 -8.35 -8.40
N HIS A 27 2.88 -7.32 -8.89
CA HIS A 27 3.90 -6.66 -8.07
C HIS A 27 3.22 -5.87 -6.95
N GLN A 28 3.85 -5.77 -5.77
CA GLN A 28 3.17 -5.22 -4.59
C GLN A 28 3.35 -3.71 -4.40
N GLY A 29 4.22 -3.09 -5.19
CA GLY A 29 4.49 -1.66 -5.07
C GLY A 29 5.97 -1.36 -5.11
N GLY A 30 6.36 -0.24 -4.52
CA GLY A 30 7.75 0.16 -4.34
C GLY A 30 7.95 1.67 -4.31
N LEU A 31 9.22 2.09 -4.29
CA LEU A 31 9.60 3.50 -4.35
C LEU A 31 9.09 4.10 -5.65
N THR A 32 8.48 5.28 -5.59
CA THR A 32 7.93 6.01 -6.74
C THR A 32 8.44 7.44 -6.75
N GLY A 33 8.37 8.09 -7.91
CA GLY A 33 8.92 9.42 -8.16
C GLY A 33 8.66 9.86 -9.58
N TYR A 34 9.72 10.05 -10.37
CA TYR A 34 9.58 10.35 -11.79
C TYR A 34 9.09 9.13 -12.57
N MET A 35 9.57 7.94 -12.19
CA MET A 35 9.07 6.68 -12.72
C MET A 35 7.93 6.14 -11.85
N PRO A 36 6.97 5.39 -12.44
CA PRO A 36 5.94 4.71 -11.67
C PRO A 36 6.52 3.83 -10.55
N ARG A 37 7.67 3.18 -10.81
CA ARG A 37 8.48 2.50 -9.81
C ARG A 37 9.96 2.77 -10.09
N GLU A 38 10.61 3.55 -9.23
CA GLU A 38 12.07 3.71 -9.21
C GLU A 38 12.73 2.42 -8.69
N LEU A 39 12.12 1.81 -7.68
CA LEU A 39 12.47 0.48 -7.17
C LEU A 39 11.18 -0.31 -6.95
N LYS A 40 11.07 -1.51 -7.50
CA LYS A 40 9.95 -2.43 -7.21
C LYS A 40 10.20 -3.12 -5.87
N GLY A 41 9.17 -3.25 -5.04
CA GLY A 41 9.25 -3.96 -3.76
C GLY A 41 9.39 -5.46 -3.98
N THR A 42 10.51 -6.01 -3.53
CA THR A 42 10.81 -7.45 -3.54
C THR A 42 11.58 -7.82 -2.26
N ALA A 43 11.80 -9.12 -2.02
CA ALA A 43 12.54 -9.59 -0.85
C ALA A 43 14.04 -9.21 -0.89
N GLU A 44 14.57 -8.87 -2.06
CA GLU A 44 15.98 -8.58 -2.31
C GLU A 44 16.32 -7.08 -2.19
N VAL A 45 15.31 -6.20 -2.18
CA VAL A 45 15.56 -4.75 -2.22
C VAL A 45 15.88 -4.22 -0.84
N GLY A 46 17.18 -4.15 -0.56
CA GLY A 46 17.75 -3.65 0.71
C GLY A 46 17.70 -2.14 0.90
N HIS A 47 17.01 -1.40 0.03
CA HIS A 47 16.89 0.07 0.15
C HIS A 47 16.27 0.43 1.50
N VAL A 48 16.96 1.27 2.25
CA VAL A 48 16.49 1.80 3.53
C VAL A 48 15.51 2.93 3.23
N ILE A 49 14.30 2.83 3.77
CA ILE A 49 13.25 3.83 3.60
C ILE A 49 13.64 5.11 4.35
N ARG A 50 13.54 6.27 3.69
CA ARG A 50 13.91 7.59 4.22
C ARG A 50 12.75 8.57 4.17
N ALA A 51 12.81 9.60 5.01
CA ALA A 51 11.91 10.75 4.90
C ALA A 51 12.12 11.48 3.56
N GLY A 52 11.04 11.99 2.99
CA GLY A 52 11.00 12.62 1.67
C GLY A 52 10.78 11.63 0.51
N GLU A 53 10.74 10.32 0.76
CA GLU A 53 10.48 9.31 -0.25
C GLU A 53 8.99 8.96 -0.33
N ALA A 54 8.47 8.80 -1.54
CA ALA A 54 7.10 8.37 -1.79
C ALA A 54 7.05 6.90 -2.26
N TYR A 55 6.01 6.18 -1.84
CA TYR A 55 5.83 4.77 -2.13
C TYR A 55 4.43 4.52 -2.67
N GLY A 56 4.36 3.98 -3.89
CA GLY A 56 3.12 3.41 -4.41
C GLY A 56 3.03 1.96 -3.94
N TRP A 57 2.05 1.63 -3.10
CA TRP A 57 1.83 0.27 -2.60
C TRP A 57 0.45 -0.22 -2.96
N ASN A 58 0.37 -1.43 -3.54
CA ASN A 58 -0.79 -1.83 -4.33
C ASN A 58 -1.23 -3.30 -4.11
N PRO A 59 -1.64 -3.69 -2.88
CA PRO A 59 -2.13 -5.05 -2.63
C PRO A 59 -3.32 -5.41 -3.52
N SER A 60 -3.34 -6.65 -4.00
CA SER A 60 -4.34 -7.17 -4.93
C SER A 60 -4.61 -8.64 -4.67
N VAL A 61 -5.87 -9.02 -4.80
CA VAL A 61 -6.34 -10.41 -4.90
C VAL A 61 -7.15 -10.57 -6.19
N GLN A 62 -7.51 -11.79 -6.57
CA GLN A 62 -8.43 -12.00 -7.69
C GLN A 62 -9.72 -11.19 -7.53
N GLY A 63 -9.98 -10.30 -8.49
CA GLY A 63 -11.17 -9.44 -8.53
C GLY A 63 -11.06 -8.09 -7.82
N ALA A 64 -9.98 -7.81 -7.07
CA ALA A 64 -9.83 -6.52 -6.37
C ALA A 64 -8.37 -6.07 -6.21
N LYS A 65 -8.14 -4.75 -6.33
CA LYS A 65 -6.87 -4.09 -6.00
C LYS A 65 -7.16 -2.83 -5.22
N SER A 66 -6.36 -2.57 -4.18
CA SER A 66 -6.28 -1.27 -3.53
C SER A 66 -4.87 -0.72 -3.73
N GLU A 67 -4.74 0.57 -4.02
CA GLU A 67 -3.44 1.22 -4.21
C GLU A 67 -3.42 2.60 -3.56
N ASN A 68 -2.36 2.89 -2.82
CA ASN A 68 -2.10 4.19 -2.21
C ASN A 68 -0.71 4.69 -2.55
N THR A 69 -0.57 6.00 -2.66
CA THR A 69 0.73 6.67 -2.67
C THR A 69 0.98 7.29 -1.30
N ILE A 70 2.04 6.83 -0.63
CA ILE A 70 2.36 7.21 0.74
C ILE A 70 3.68 7.97 0.75
N LEU A 71 3.69 9.20 1.25
CA LEU A 71 4.90 9.97 1.51
C LEU A 71 5.41 9.66 2.91
N VAL A 72 6.69 9.29 3.04
CA VAL A 72 7.35 9.16 4.34
C VAL A 72 7.85 10.52 4.78
N THR A 73 7.51 10.92 5.99
CA THR A 73 7.93 12.20 6.58
C THR A 73 8.83 11.95 7.80
N GLU A 74 9.49 12.99 8.30
CA GLU A 74 10.30 12.89 9.53
C GLU A 74 9.49 12.43 10.75
N ASN A 75 8.18 12.72 10.76
CA ASN A 75 7.28 12.46 11.87
C ASN A 75 6.32 11.27 11.62
N GLY A 76 6.40 10.60 10.47
CA GLY A 76 5.51 9.50 10.13
C GLY A 76 5.30 9.34 8.63
N PHE A 77 4.04 9.36 8.20
CA PHE A 77 3.67 9.24 6.80
C PHE A 77 2.40 10.02 6.50
N GLU A 78 2.19 10.33 5.22
CA GLU A 78 1.02 10.98 4.67
C GLU A 78 0.49 10.18 3.47
N SER A 79 -0.83 10.03 3.37
CA SER A 79 -1.46 9.48 2.16
C SER A 79 -1.67 10.61 1.15
N LEU A 80 -1.00 10.53 0.01
CA LEU A 80 -1.11 11.50 -1.09
C LEU A 80 -2.33 11.23 -1.99
N THR A 81 -3.01 10.10 -1.79
CA THR A 81 -4.18 9.69 -2.59
C THR A 81 -5.52 9.95 -1.89
N HIS A 82 -5.50 10.45 -0.66
CA HIS A 82 -6.71 10.80 0.06
C HIS A 82 -7.35 12.08 -0.52
N THR A 83 -8.59 11.98 -1.00
CA THR A 83 -9.31 13.10 -1.64
C THR A 83 -10.52 13.61 -0.85
N GLY A 84 -11.01 12.83 0.12
CA GLY A 84 -12.26 13.12 0.83
C GLY A 84 -13.53 12.78 0.05
N ASN A 85 -13.41 12.29 -1.19
CA ASN A 85 -14.54 12.05 -2.10
C ASN A 85 -14.98 10.58 -2.17
N TYR A 86 -14.39 9.71 -1.35
CA TYR A 86 -14.69 8.28 -1.32
C TYR A 86 -15.17 7.86 0.08
N PRO A 87 -15.82 6.69 0.22
CA PRO A 87 -15.95 6.04 1.51
C PRO A 87 -14.54 5.66 2.03
N TYR A 88 -14.36 5.70 3.34
CA TYR A 88 -13.06 5.45 3.98
C TYR A 88 -13.22 4.51 5.18
N LEU A 89 -12.24 3.62 5.34
CA LEU A 89 -12.05 2.79 6.52
C LEU A 89 -10.99 3.40 7.43
N THR A 90 -11.21 3.30 8.74
CA THR A 90 -10.23 3.71 9.75
C THR A 90 -9.77 2.48 10.52
N TYR A 91 -8.46 2.28 10.58
CA TYR A 91 -7.79 1.24 11.35
C TYR A 91 -6.95 1.85 12.47
N GLU A 92 -6.83 1.13 13.58
CA GLU A 92 -5.86 1.45 14.63
C GLU A 92 -4.69 0.47 14.54
N ILE A 93 -3.52 0.97 14.16
CA ILE A 93 -2.31 0.16 13.97
C ILE A 93 -1.22 0.73 14.86
N SER A 94 -0.78 -0.05 15.85
CA SER A 94 0.25 0.36 16.81
C SER A 94 -0.06 1.70 17.48
N GLY A 95 -1.33 1.94 17.85
CA GLY A 95 -1.78 3.18 18.49
C GLY A 95 -1.89 4.39 17.55
N LYS A 96 -1.72 4.21 16.24
CA LYS A 96 -1.94 5.24 15.23
C LYS A 96 -3.21 4.96 14.45
N LYS A 97 -4.01 6.00 14.22
CA LYS A 97 -5.14 5.93 13.28
C LYS A 97 -4.60 5.98 11.85
N VAL A 98 -5.01 5.02 11.03
CA VAL A 98 -4.69 4.92 9.61
C VAL A 98 -6.00 4.91 8.83
N VAL A 99 -6.14 5.84 7.89
CA VAL A 99 -7.32 5.97 7.03
C VAL A 99 -6.96 5.49 5.63
N THR A 100 -7.81 4.66 5.03
CA THR A 100 -7.65 4.17 3.65
C THR A 100 -9.03 4.09 2.99
N GLU A 101 -9.05 4.15 1.66
CA GLU A 101 -10.24 4.14 0.84
C GLU A 101 -10.99 2.81 0.98
N ASP A 102 -12.32 2.89 0.98
CA ASP A 102 -13.22 1.74 0.84
C ASP A 102 -13.82 1.72 -0.58
N ILE A 103 -14.64 0.70 -0.85
CA ILE A 103 -15.33 0.56 -2.13
C ILE A 103 -16.48 1.55 -2.22
N LEU A 104 -16.39 2.48 -3.15
CA LEU A 104 -17.54 3.30 -3.58
C LEU A 104 -18.47 2.44 -4.44
N ILE A 105 -19.70 2.26 -3.98
CA ILE A 105 -20.77 1.60 -4.74
C ILE A 105 -21.63 2.70 -5.36
N LEU A 106 -21.73 2.72 -6.69
CA LEU A 106 -22.63 3.58 -7.42
C LEU A 106 -23.90 2.79 -7.72
N GLU A 107 -25.06 3.32 -7.36
CA GLU A 107 -26.32 2.79 -7.87
C GLU A 107 -26.47 3.21 -9.34
N GLU A 108 -26.81 2.27 -10.21
CA GLU A 108 -27.28 2.64 -11.55
C GLU A 108 -28.70 3.18 -11.40
N ASP A 109 -28.95 4.39 -11.92
CA ASP A 109 -30.31 4.90 -12.06
C ASP A 109 -31.12 3.88 -12.90
N ALA A 110 -32.17 3.33 -12.30
CA ALA A 110 -33.05 2.32 -12.91
C ALA A 110 -33.86 2.86 -14.11
#